data_AF-A0A1J5RYV4-F1
#
_entry.id   AF-A0A1J5RYV4-F1
#
_cell.length_a   1.000
_cell.length_b   1.000
_cell.length_c   1.000
_cell.angle_alpha   90.00
_cell.angle_beta   90.00
_cell.angle_gamma   90.00
#
_symmetry.space_group_name_H-M   'P 1'
#
loop_
_entity.id
_entity.type
_entity.pdbx_description
1 polymer ?
#
loop_
_entity_poly.entity_id
_entity_poly.type
_entity_poly.pdbx_seq_one_letter_code
_entity_poly.pdbx_strand_id
1 'polypeptide(L)'
;MTETWTTPAQVLTAGAKGWSGVWTLAYAAGQAAVNLSAVPGADDDLGLSFAALDVSYTLTELESAWADAARAVRTVDFGAVSLTDREVAVGVIDDLLAAAGFLAAELASRPHVGAPEVLRAGRVLALLASARSKATGGVW
;
A
#
# COMPACT_ATOMS: atom_id res chain seq x y z
N MET A 1 -1.01 -17.97 -17.48
CA MET A 1 -0.90 -18.38 -16.07
C MET A 1 -0.62 -17.12 -15.28
N THR A 2 -1.64 -16.66 -14.55
CA THR A 2 -1.83 -15.28 -14.05
C THR A 2 -1.87 -15.26 -12.52
N GLU A 3 -0.90 -15.92 -11.87
CA GLU A 3 -0.83 -16.09 -10.40
C GLU A 3 0.33 -15.33 -9.76
N THR A 4 1.04 -14.48 -10.50
CA THR A 4 2.37 -14.01 -10.09
C THR A 4 2.35 -13.10 -8.86
N TRP A 5 1.32 -12.26 -8.66
CA TRP A 5 1.31 -11.28 -7.57
C TRP A 5 0.45 -11.69 -6.37
N THR A 6 -0.61 -12.48 -6.59
CA THR A 6 -1.58 -12.85 -5.55
C THR A 6 -0.94 -13.63 -4.40
N THR A 7 -0.19 -14.69 -4.71
CA THR A 7 0.44 -15.54 -3.68
C THR A 7 1.48 -14.77 -2.85
N PRO A 8 2.43 -14.01 -3.46
CA PRO A 8 3.32 -13.16 -2.68
C PRO A 8 2.59 -12.12 -1.81
N ALA A 9 1.50 -11.53 -2.31
CA ALA A 9 0.71 -10.54 -1.56
C ALA A 9 0.03 -11.16 -0.34
N GLN A 10 -0.53 -12.36 -0.47
CA GLN A 10 -1.12 -13.11 0.65
C GLN A 10 -0.08 -13.44 1.73
N VAL A 11 1.11 -13.89 1.32
CA VAL A 11 2.22 -14.18 2.26
C VAL A 11 2.64 -12.91 3.00
N LEU A 12 2.72 -11.77 2.29
CA LEU A 12 3.08 -10.49 2.88
C LEU A 12 2.02 -10.02 3.90
N THR A 13 0.75 -10.06 3.52
CA THR A 13 -0.38 -9.70 4.38
C THR A 13 -0.45 -10.56 5.63
N ALA A 14 -0.26 -11.87 5.51
CA ALA A 14 -0.26 -12.78 6.67
C ALA A 14 0.90 -12.52 7.65
N GLY A 15 2.03 -12.01 7.15
CA GLY A 15 3.21 -11.69 7.96
C GLY A 15 3.21 -10.28 8.58
N ALA A 16 2.35 -9.38 8.11
CA ALA A 16 2.36 -7.97 8.50
C ALA A 16 1.88 -7.78 9.94
N LYS A 17 2.69 -7.09 10.76
CA LYS A 17 2.37 -6.78 12.16
C LYS A 17 2.92 -5.42 12.55
N GLY A 18 2.17 -4.70 13.39
CA GLY A 18 2.60 -3.39 13.88
C GLY A 18 2.76 -2.35 12.77
N TRP A 19 3.34 -1.20 13.10
CA TRP A 19 3.56 -0.11 12.15
C TRP A 19 4.55 -0.49 11.04
N SER A 20 5.48 -1.41 11.30
CA SER A 20 6.34 -1.96 10.25
C SER A 20 5.58 -2.83 9.24
N GLY A 21 4.54 -3.54 9.68
CA GLY A 21 3.59 -4.23 8.81
C GLY A 21 2.83 -3.27 7.91
N VAL A 22 2.30 -2.17 8.47
CA VAL A 22 1.60 -1.12 7.69
C VAL A 22 2.54 -0.55 6.63
N TRP A 23 3.77 -0.18 7.03
CA TRP A 23 4.78 0.32 6.11
C TRP A 23 5.09 -0.69 5.00
N THR A 24 5.30 -1.96 5.35
CA THR A 24 5.66 -3.02 4.40
C THR A 24 4.57 -3.22 3.34
N LEU A 25 3.30 -3.26 3.76
CA LEU A 25 2.17 -3.42 2.85
C LEU A 25 1.99 -2.20 1.95
N ALA A 26 2.06 -0.99 2.51
CA ALA A 26 1.97 0.25 1.74
C ALA A 26 3.12 0.34 0.71
N TYR A 27 4.36 0.06 1.13
CA TYR A 27 5.53 0.09 0.25
C TYR A 27 5.39 -0.91 -0.91
N ALA A 28 4.98 -2.15 -0.61
CA ALA A 28 4.77 -3.19 -1.61
C ALA A 28 3.69 -2.77 -2.63
N ALA A 29 2.59 -2.18 -2.18
CA ALA A 29 1.55 -1.65 -3.06
C ALA A 29 2.07 -0.48 -3.93
N GLY A 30 2.83 0.45 -3.36
CA GLY A 30 3.43 1.56 -4.09
C GLY A 30 4.40 1.09 -5.17
N GLN A 31 5.27 0.13 -4.86
CA GLN A 31 6.19 -0.45 -5.84
C GLN A 31 5.45 -1.18 -6.96
N ALA A 32 4.40 -1.94 -6.61
CA ALA A 32 3.54 -2.59 -7.59
C ALA A 32 2.84 -1.57 -8.50
N ALA A 33 2.34 -0.46 -7.95
CA ALA A 33 1.72 0.62 -8.72
C ALA A 33 2.70 1.29 -9.69
N VAL A 34 3.93 1.60 -9.24
CA VAL A 34 5.00 2.15 -10.10
C VAL A 34 5.36 1.18 -11.21
N ASN A 35 5.52 -0.11 -10.88
CA ASN A 35 5.88 -1.12 -11.86
C ASN A 35 4.80 -1.28 -12.92
N LEU A 36 3.52 -1.28 -12.51
CA LEU A 36 2.38 -1.41 -13.42
C LEU A 36 2.20 -0.15 -14.28
N SER A 37 2.40 1.06 -13.73
CA SER A 37 2.31 2.30 -14.49
C SER A 37 3.44 2.46 -15.52
N ALA A 38 4.56 1.76 -15.33
CA ALA A 38 5.70 1.77 -16.25
C ALA A 38 5.59 0.74 -17.39
N VAL A 39 4.54 -0.09 -17.42
CA VAL A 39 4.37 -1.08 -18.50
C VAL A 39 4.00 -0.36 -19.81
N PRO A 40 4.68 -0.64 -20.94
CA PRO A 40 4.40 0.03 -22.21
C PRO A 40 2.92 -0.09 -22.61
N GLY A 41 2.27 1.05 -22.88
CA GLY A 41 0.84 1.12 -23.15
C GLY A 41 -0.04 1.48 -21.95
N ALA A 42 0.55 1.73 -20.77
CA ALA A 42 -0.13 2.28 -19.60
C ALA A 42 -0.05 3.83 -19.50
N ASP A 43 0.47 4.50 -20.53
CA ASP A 43 0.87 5.92 -20.47
C ASP A 43 -0.28 6.91 -20.16
N ASP A 44 -1.53 6.54 -20.48
CA ASP A 44 -2.71 7.36 -20.20
C ASP A 44 -3.31 7.12 -18.80
N ASP A 45 -2.81 6.13 -18.05
CA ASP A 45 -3.31 5.75 -16.73
C ASP A 45 -2.52 6.44 -15.61
N LEU A 46 -2.83 7.73 -15.41
CA LEU A 46 -2.25 8.53 -14.34
C LEU A 46 -2.71 8.06 -12.94
N GLY A 47 -3.77 7.24 -12.84
CA GLY A 47 -4.32 6.79 -11.56
C GLY A 47 -3.29 6.04 -10.73
N LEU A 48 -2.57 5.09 -11.35
CA LEU A 48 -1.52 4.32 -10.69
C LEU A 48 -0.33 5.20 -10.27
N SER A 49 0.05 6.17 -11.09
CA SER A 49 1.12 7.13 -10.76
C SER A 49 0.75 7.99 -9.55
N PHE A 50 -0.50 8.47 -9.48
CA PHE A 50 -0.98 9.23 -8.33
C PHE A 50 -1.19 8.36 -7.09
N ALA A 51 -1.59 7.09 -7.25
CA ALA A 51 -1.66 6.14 -6.14
C ALA A 51 -0.26 5.90 -5.54
N ALA A 52 0.76 5.69 -6.38
CA ALA A 52 2.14 5.56 -5.93
C ALA A 52 2.64 6.82 -5.20
N LEU A 53 2.25 8.01 -5.65
CA LEU A 53 2.57 9.27 -4.99
C LEU A 53 1.95 9.34 -3.59
N ASP A 54 0.67 9.01 -3.45
CA ASP A 54 -0.02 9.00 -2.15
C ASP A 54 0.58 7.95 -1.19
N VAL A 55 1.01 6.80 -1.72
CA VAL A 55 1.80 5.83 -0.96
C VAL A 55 3.10 6.45 -0.47
N SER A 56 3.85 7.19 -1.31
CA SER A 56 5.11 7.83 -0.88
C SER A 56 4.91 8.81 0.29
N TYR A 57 3.79 9.57 0.28
CA TYR A 57 3.40 10.42 1.41
C TYR A 57 3.03 9.59 2.64
N THR A 58 2.34 8.46 2.46
CA THR A 58 2.03 7.52 3.54
C THR A 58 3.29 7.00 4.22
N LEU A 59 4.30 6.59 3.44
CA LEU A 59 5.57 6.11 3.95
C LEU A 59 6.33 7.19 4.72
N THR A 60 6.34 8.42 4.19
CA THR A 60 6.94 9.58 4.86
C THR A 60 6.29 9.85 6.21
N GLU A 61 4.96 9.84 6.28
CA GLU A 61 4.22 10.01 7.53
C GLU A 61 4.56 8.88 8.52
N LEU A 62 4.57 7.62 8.06
CA LEU A 62 4.90 6.45 8.89
C LEU A 62 6.31 6.54 9.47
N GLU A 63 7.31 6.88 8.66
CA GLU A 63 8.71 7.04 9.07
C GLU A 63 8.89 8.19 10.05
N SER A 64 8.15 9.29 9.86
CA SER A 64 8.19 10.44 10.77
C SER A 64 7.55 10.13 12.13
N ALA A 65 6.55 9.24 12.15
CA ALA A 65 5.73 8.99 13.31
C ALA A 65 6.24 7.82 14.16
N TRP A 66 6.78 6.78 13.52
CA TRP A 66 7.22 5.54 14.17
C TRP A 66 8.60 5.14 13.64
N ALA A 67 9.65 5.47 14.40
CA ALA A 67 11.06 5.35 14.00
C ALA A 67 11.49 3.93 13.58
N ASP A 68 10.78 2.89 14.02
CA ASP A 68 11.07 1.49 13.67
C ASP A 68 10.19 0.94 12.53
N ALA A 69 9.29 1.75 11.95
CA ALA A 69 8.40 1.31 10.88
C ALA A 69 9.18 0.79 9.65
N ALA A 70 10.25 1.47 9.25
CA ALA A 70 11.08 1.06 8.11
C ALA A 70 12.16 0.01 8.45
N ARG A 71 12.38 -0.33 9.73
CA ARG A 71 13.55 -1.13 10.17
C ARG A 71 13.39 -2.65 10.12
N ALA A 72 12.16 -3.17 9.99
CA ALA A 72 11.87 -4.61 10.09
C ALA A 72 11.23 -5.21 8.83
N VAL A 73 11.53 -4.63 7.67
CA VAL A 73 10.78 -4.85 6.43
C VAL A 73 11.27 -6.07 5.66
N ARG A 74 10.33 -6.91 5.20
CA ARG A 74 10.56 -7.86 4.10
C ARG A 74 10.16 -7.17 2.81
N THR A 75 11.13 -6.74 2.01
CA THR A 75 10.87 -6.31 0.64
C THR A 75 10.38 -7.52 -0.16
N VAL A 76 9.21 -7.37 -0.79
CA VAL A 76 8.66 -8.38 -1.71
C VAL A 76 8.73 -7.82 -3.11
N ASP A 77 9.48 -8.50 -3.97
CA ASP A 77 9.43 -8.27 -5.39
C ASP A 77 8.29 -9.10 -5.98
N PHE A 78 7.27 -8.43 -6.50
CA PHE A 78 6.15 -9.07 -7.18
C PHE A 78 6.53 -9.55 -8.59
N GLY A 79 7.69 -9.15 -9.12
CA GLY A 79 8.14 -9.46 -10.46
C GLY A 79 7.38 -8.71 -11.55
N ALA A 80 7.71 -9.01 -12.80
CA ALA A 80 7.08 -8.38 -13.95
C ALA A 80 5.60 -8.79 -14.10
N VAL A 81 4.77 -7.86 -14.59
CA VAL A 81 3.35 -8.08 -14.88
C VAL A 81 3.03 -7.68 -16.31
N SER A 82 2.19 -8.48 -16.97
CA SER A 82 1.66 -8.19 -18.30
C SER A 82 0.43 -7.29 -18.19
N LEU A 83 0.21 -6.39 -19.16
CA LEU A 83 -1.04 -5.60 -19.21
C LEU A 83 -2.30 -6.46 -19.33
N THR A 84 -2.19 -7.67 -19.87
CA THR A 84 -3.30 -8.64 -19.88
C THR A 84 -3.81 -8.97 -18.47
N ASP A 85 -2.96 -8.77 -17.47
CA ASP A 85 -3.23 -9.11 -16.07
C ASP A 85 -3.45 -7.83 -15.23
N ARG A 86 -3.63 -6.66 -15.89
CA ARG A 86 -3.74 -5.36 -15.23
C ARG A 86 -4.82 -5.33 -14.16
N GLU A 87 -6.02 -5.86 -14.44
CA GLU A 87 -7.12 -5.85 -13.47
C GLU A 87 -6.78 -6.66 -12.22
N VAL A 88 -6.15 -7.82 -12.39
CA VAL A 88 -5.69 -8.67 -11.28
C VAL A 88 -4.59 -7.95 -10.48
N ALA A 89 -3.67 -7.28 -11.18
CA ALA A 89 -2.59 -6.51 -10.57
C ALA A 89 -3.12 -5.32 -9.74
N VAL A 90 -4.10 -4.58 -10.28
CA VAL A 90 -4.82 -3.51 -9.57
C VAL A 90 -5.54 -4.05 -8.35
N GLY A 91 -6.19 -5.22 -8.46
CA GLY A 91 -6.83 -5.89 -7.32
C GLY A 91 -5.83 -6.20 -6.20
N VAL A 92 -4.64 -6.70 -6.53
CA VAL A 92 -3.58 -6.95 -5.54
C VAL A 92 -3.11 -5.65 -4.88
N ILE A 93 -2.95 -4.57 -5.64
CA ILE A 93 -2.60 -3.24 -5.08
C ILE A 93 -3.68 -2.78 -4.10
N ASP A 94 -4.96 -2.87 -4.47
CA ASP A 94 -6.07 -2.50 -3.60
C ASP A 94 -6.10 -3.33 -2.31
N ASP A 95 -5.93 -4.65 -2.43
CA ASP A 95 -5.92 -5.57 -1.28
C ASP A 95 -4.77 -5.26 -0.30
N LEU A 96 -3.58 -4.95 -0.80
CA LEU A 96 -2.43 -4.59 0.03
C LEU A 96 -2.67 -3.27 0.78
N LEU A 97 -3.19 -2.25 0.09
CA LEU A 97 -3.53 -0.98 0.70
C LEU A 97 -4.69 -1.10 1.70
N ALA A 98 -5.69 -1.93 1.39
CA ALA A 98 -6.79 -2.24 2.30
C ALA A 98 -6.27 -2.91 3.57
N ALA A 99 -5.42 -3.93 3.43
CA ALA A 99 -4.79 -4.62 4.55
C ALA A 99 -3.94 -3.67 5.40
N ALA A 100 -3.17 -2.77 4.78
CA ALA A 100 -2.43 -1.73 5.48
C ALA A 100 -3.37 -0.81 6.29
N GLY A 101 -4.49 -0.40 5.69
CA GLY A 101 -5.50 0.43 6.33
C GLY A 101 -6.18 -0.26 7.51
N PHE A 102 -6.58 -1.52 7.35
CA PHE A 102 -7.15 -2.32 8.44
C PHE A 102 -6.17 -2.44 9.62
N LEU A 103 -4.91 -2.77 9.34
CA LEU A 103 -3.88 -2.88 10.37
C LEU A 103 -3.62 -1.53 11.06
N ALA A 104 -3.54 -0.42 10.31
CA ALA A 104 -3.36 0.91 10.88
C ALA A 104 -4.54 1.31 11.79
N ALA A 105 -5.78 1.01 11.39
CA ALA A 105 -6.97 1.26 12.19
C ALA A 105 -6.98 0.42 13.47
N GLU A 106 -6.60 -0.86 13.40
CA GLU A 106 -6.46 -1.73 14.56
C GLU A 106 -5.43 -1.18 15.56
N LEU A 107 -4.25 -0.78 15.06
CA LEU A 107 -3.19 -0.22 15.88
C LEU A 107 -3.62 1.05 16.58
N ALA A 108 -4.29 1.96 15.86
CA ALA A 108 -4.77 3.23 16.39
C ALA A 108 -5.91 3.08 17.40
N SER A 109 -6.65 1.97 17.34
CA SER A 109 -7.79 1.69 18.23
C SER A 109 -7.39 1.05 19.57
N ARG A 110 -6.09 0.85 19.82
CA ARG A 110 -5.62 0.23 21.06
C ARG A 110 -5.84 1.15 22.27
N PRO A 111 -6.21 0.61 23.46
CA PRO A 111 -6.62 1.41 24.62
C PRO A 111 -5.60 2.42 25.15
N HIS A 112 -4.32 2.25 24.81
CA HIS A 112 -3.21 3.07 25.32
C HIS A 112 -2.68 4.09 24.31
N VAL A 113 -3.31 4.19 23.13
CA VAL A 113 -2.88 5.10 22.07
C VAL A 113 -3.39 6.50 22.39
N GLY A 114 -2.45 7.45 22.49
CA GLY A 114 -2.77 8.85 22.78
C GLY A 114 -3.35 9.58 21.56
N ALA A 115 -4.10 10.65 21.81
CA ALA A 115 -4.70 11.48 20.75
C ALA A 115 -3.72 11.93 19.64
N PRO A 116 -2.44 12.30 19.91
CA PRO A 116 -1.50 12.64 18.86
C PRO A 116 -1.20 11.48 17.89
N GLU A 117 -1.13 10.25 18.41
CA GLU A 117 -0.89 9.06 17.61
C GLU A 117 -2.13 8.68 16.79
N VAL A 118 -3.34 8.84 17.36
CA VAL A 118 -4.61 8.70 16.63
C VAL A 118 -4.68 9.68 15.46
N LEU A 119 -4.30 10.94 15.65
CA LEU A 119 -4.28 11.95 14.58
C LEU A 119 -3.31 11.60 13.46
N ARG A 120 -2.13 11.07 13.79
CA ARG A 120 -1.14 10.59 12.81
C ARG A 120 -1.67 9.38 12.04
N ALA A 121 -2.23 8.41 12.74
CA ALA A 121 -2.88 7.26 12.11
C ALA A 121 -4.03 7.68 11.18
N GLY A 122 -4.82 8.70 11.56
CA GLY A 122 -5.87 9.26 10.71
C GLY A 122 -5.35 9.81 9.38
N ARG A 123 -4.18 10.46 9.37
CA ARG A 123 -3.53 10.92 8.12
C ARG A 123 -3.09 9.76 7.24
N VAL A 124 -2.46 8.75 7.84
CA VAL A 124 -2.08 7.51 7.16
C VAL A 124 -3.30 6.83 6.53
N LEU A 125 -4.39 6.69 7.27
CA LEU A 125 -5.64 6.10 6.78
C LEU A 125 -6.24 6.89 5.61
N ALA A 126 -6.24 8.23 5.70
CA ALA A 126 -6.73 9.08 4.61
C ALA A 126 -5.89 8.95 3.33
N LEU A 127 -4.55 8.92 3.45
CA LEU A 127 -3.65 8.72 2.32
C LEU A 127 -3.79 7.32 1.71
N LEU A 128 -3.90 6.28 2.53
CA LEU A 128 -4.16 4.92 2.05
C LEU A 128 -5.50 4.82 1.30
N ALA A 129 -6.57 5.41 1.84
CA ALA A 129 -7.87 5.43 1.17
C ALA A 129 -7.84 6.20 -0.16
N SER A 130 -7.11 7.32 -0.19
CA SER A 130 -6.89 8.10 -1.40
C SER A 130 -6.11 7.31 -2.46
N ALA A 131 -5.02 6.63 -2.07
CA ALA A 131 -4.24 5.77 -2.94
C ALA A 131 -5.07 4.60 -3.50
N ARG A 132 -5.89 3.97 -2.65
CA ARG A 132 -6.81 2.88 -3.05
C ARG A 132 -7.77 3.34 -4.10
N SER A 133 -8.45 4.46 -3.82
CA SER A 133 -9.31 5.10 -4.79
C SER A 133 -8.51 5.20 -6.09
N LYS A 134 -7.40 5.96 -6.10
CA LYS A 134 -6.58 6.29 -7.29
C LYS A 134 -6.19 5.08 -8.13
N ALA A 135 -5.83 3.97 -7.48
CA ALA A 135 -5.46 2.73 -8.14
C ALA A 135 -6.64 2.05 -8.86
N THR A 136 -7.87 2.14 -8.34
CA THR A 136 -9.04 1.38 -8.83
C THR A 136 -9.95 2.16 -9.79
N GLY A 137 -9.56 3.34 -10.25
CA GLY A 137 -10.39 4.20 -11.13
C GLY A 137 -11.61 4.87 -10.48
N GLY A 138 -11.67 5.01 -9.15
CA GLY A 138 -12.67 5.85 -8.47
C GLY A 138 -12.60 7.35 -8.84
N VAL A 139 -13.50 8.15 -8.27
CA VAL A 139 -13.50 9.62 -8.47
C VAL A 139 -12.62 10.24 -7.39
N TRP A 140 -11.56 10.97 -7.78
CA TRP A 140 -10.65 11.71 -6.89
C TRP A 140 -10.96 13.20 -6.88
#